data_AF-A0A7M5XM65-F1
#
_entry.id   AF-A0A7M5XM65-F1
#
_cell.length_a   1.000
_cell.length_b   1.000
_cell.length_c   1.000
_cell.angle_alpha   90.00
_cell.angle_beta   90.00
_cell.angle_gamma   90.00
#
_symmetry.space_group_name_H-M   'P 1'
#
loop_
_entity.id
_entity.type
_entity.pdbx_description
1 polymer ?
#
loop_
_entity_poly.entity_id
_entity_poly.type
_entity_poly.pdbx_seq_one_letter_code
_entity_poly.pdbx_strand_id
1 'polypeptide(L)'
;MSNIFNVCNSGCQRTFKKLGCFAFQEETTPNLLITDLVANEFTSSGILIDQSKDLEASILSLLCRCLTKTKAMGYTIFGLTNRGQCHAGNQETKLNKLAKDGRFAPPLACSNTNKGLCNVLNETENCFGKDMHSFYYQVMKTVDGQWGSWSLFTKCNTTCGKAFKTRQRSCDQPKPLYGGKMCQGPSVEVQECHLGGCPRDGGYTSWSTFSSCTLSCGGGVQSRTRSCTQPPPLNGGKKCSGPSSETKACNTQPCPAPWTCQQKTTQWDVDGNGDARYFDRHQLTCPSATAINLLRLERDSTLTKYRFVYKCCSIGATACNSTKLTRNSFSYDGTGSARYLDRQYVECNKHLISSLRLETNLLNFQGDKIRYVYNCCQAPNQHRTCYSAMTKFSDDGGGSAIYLDRQKIECNREFSLSAFRLVRDTNTMKHWSYKYTCCKTTPKSLVKTVV
;
A
#
# COMPACT_ATOMS: atom_id res chain seq x y z
N MET A 1 -51.79 32.38 -53.34
CA MET A 1 -51.74 31.77 -51.99
C MET A 1 -50.54 32.35 -51.27
N SER A 2 -50.79 32.95 -50.10
CA SER A 2 -49.87 33.36 -49.02
C SER A 2 -48.61 34.17 -49.38
N ASN A 3 -48.74 35.50 -49.45
CA ASN A 3 -47.62 36.45 -49.47
C ASN A 3 -47.88 37.57 -48.46
N ILE A 4 -47.94 37.27 -47.17
CA ILE A 4 -48.24 38.26 -46.13
C ILE A 4 -47.51 37.93 -44.81
N PHE A 5 -46.79 38.94 -44.30
CA PHE A 5 -46.18 39.15 -42.97
C PHE A 5 -45.08 38.19 -42.45
N ASN A 6 -43.82 38.57 -42.74
CA ASN A 6 -42.66 38.20 -41.91
C ASN A 6 -41.68 39.39 -41.77
N VAL A 7 -42.17 40.55 -41.31
CA VAL A 7 -41.33 41.77 -41.15
C VAL A 7 -41.01 42.09 -39.67
N CYS A 8 -41.52 41.31 -38.73
CA CYS A 8 -41.11 41.43 -37.31
C CYS A 8 -40.37 40.18 -36.83
N ASN A 9 -39.46 39.63 -37.63
CA ASN A 9 -38.50 38.66 -37.11
C ASN A 9 -37.31 39.42 -36.47
N SER A 10 -37.25 39.39 -35.14
CA SER A 10 -36.07 39.62 -34.29
C SER A 10 -35.52 41.04 -34.01
N GLY A 11 -35.97 42.12 -34.66
CA GLY A 11 -35.30 43.44 -34.53
C GLY A 11 -36.01 44.55 -33.74
N CYS A 12 -37.33 44.47 -33.55
CA CYS A 12 -38.12 45.59 -33.04
C CYS A 12 -38.41 45.44 -31.54
N GLN A 13 -37.39 45.16 -30.73
CA GLN A 13 -37.51 45.39 -29.28
C GLN A 13 -37.75 46.89 -29.08
N ARG A 14 -38.69 47.26 -28.20
CA ARG A 14 -39.21 48.63 -28.02
C ARG A 14 -38.11 49.65 -27.67
N THR A 15 -37.34 50.09 -28.67
CA THR A 15 -36.33 51.16 -28.56
C THR A 15 -36.97 52.53 -28.76
N PHE A 16 -38.24 52.67 -28.40
CA PHE A 16 -38.98 53.91 -28.57
C PHE A 16 -40.03 54.05 -27.46
N LYS A 17 -40.23 55.29 -27.00
CA LYS A 17 -41.26 55.67 -26.04
C LYS A 17 -42.48 56.17 -26.79
N LYS A 18 -43.68 55.85 -26.30
CA LYS A 18 -44.89 56.53 -26.79
C LYS A 18 -44.95 57.90 -26.15
N LEU A 19 -45.19 58.91 -26.97
CA LEU A 19 -45.38 60.28 -26.49
C LEU A 19 -46.87 60.62 -26.40
N GLY A 20 -47.68 60.14 -27.33
CA GLY A 20 -49.13 60.35 -27.34
C GLY A 20 -49.67 60.63 -28.75
N CYS A 21 -50.93 61.05 -28.80
CA CYS A 21 -51.63 61.41 -30.02
C CYS A 21 -51.84 62.92 -30.08
N PHE A 22 -51.61 63.51 -31.24
CA PHE A 22 -51.60 64.96 -31.43
C PHE A 22 -52.34 65.34 -32.72
N ALA A 23 -53.00 66.49 -32.71
CA ALA A 23 -53.71 67.01 -33.88
C ALA A 23 -52.74 67.64 -34.89
N PHE A 24 -53.08 67.54 -36.17
CA PHE A 24 -52.27 68.03 -37.28
C PHE A 24 -52.48 69.53 -37.53
N GLN A 25 -51.40 70.28 -37.80
CA GLN A 25 -51.43 71.61 -38.42
C GLN A 25 -50.48 71.60 -39.62
N GLU A 26 -50.98 71.95 -40.81
CA GLU A 26 -50.28 71.81 -42.12
C GLU A 26 -48.86 72.43 -42.15
N GLU A 27 -48.60 73.47 -41.37
CA GLU A 27 -47.28 74.14 -41.33
C GLU A 27 -46.23 73.47 -40.41
N THR A 28 -46.58 72.35 -39.76
CA THR A 28 -45.74 71.75 -38.69
C THR A 28 -45.33 70.30 -38.95
N THR A 29 -45.65 69.75 -40.12
CA THR A 29 -45.43 68.32 -40.41
C THR A 29 -43.95 67.98 -40.55
N PRO A 30 -43.44 66.98 -39.81
CA PRO A 30 -42.12 66.44 -40.05
C PRO A 30 -42.02 65.80 -41.44
N ASN A 31 -40.80 65.52 -41.89
CA ASN A 31 -40.55 64.97 -43.22
C ASN A 31 -41.27 63.63 -43.40
N LEU A 32 -42.03 63.49 -44.50
CA LEU A 32 -42.61 62.21 -44.90
C LEU A 32 -41.49 61.24 -45.23
N LEU A 33 -41.39 60.15 -44.45
CA LEU A 33 -40.37 59.14 -44.64
C LEU A 33 -40.89 57.93 -45.41
N ILE A 34 -42.12 57.54 -45.13
CA ILE A 34 -42.74 56.31 -45.61
C ILE A 34 -44.23 56.55 -45.84
N THR A 35 -44.81 56.04 -46.92
CA THR A 35 -46.26 56.06 -47.18
C THR A 35 -46.74 54.70 -47.68
N ASP A 36 -47.67 54.09 -46.95
CA ASP A 36 -48.31 52.82 -47.31
C ASP A 36 -49.74 53.01 -47.88
N LEU A 37 -50.08 54.23 -48.28
CA LEU A 37 -51.40 54.58 -48.82
C LEU A 37 -51.56 54.28 -50.31
N VAL A 38 -50.47 54.36 -51.07
CA VAL A 38 -50.48 54.28 -52.53
C VAL A 38 -49.42 53.29 -52.98
N ALA A 39 -49.82 52.31 -53.79
CA ALA A 39 -48.85 51.41 -54.41
C ALA A 39 -48.05 52.18 -55.46
N ASN A 40 -46.72 52.06 -55.42
CA ASN A 40 -45.75 52.59 -56.40
C ASN A 40 -45.49 54.12 -56.41
N GLU A 41 -45.68 54.84 -55.31
CA GLU A 41 -45.11 56.20 -55.23
C GLU A 41 -43.63 56.19 -54.82
N PHE A 42 -42.86 57.09 -55.44
CA PHE A 42 -41.38 57.16 -55.45
C PHE A 42 -40.73 57.48 -54.08
N THR A 43 -41.52 57.56 -53.00
CA THR A 43 -41.08 57.85 -51.63
C THR A 43 -41.43 56.70 -50.67
N SER A 44 -40.89 55.51 -50.97
CA SER A 44 -40.49 54.51 -49.96
C SER A 44 -41.56 53.98 -48.97
N SER A 45 -42.56 53.23 -49.42
CA SER A 45 -42.67 51.77 -49.17
C SER A 45 -43.99 51.22 -49.72
N GLY A 46 -43.91 50.16 -50.53
CA GLY A 46 -45.07 49.61 -51.24
C GLY A 46 -45.88 48.57 -50.46
N ILE A 47 -46.03 48.68 -49.14
CA ILE A 47 -46.78 47.70 -48.34
C ILE A 47 -48.13 48.29 -47.96
N LEU A 48 -49.13 48.09 -48.82
CA LEU A 48 -50.50 48.57 -48.57
C LEU A 48 -51.06 48.04 -47.25
N ILE A 49 -51.67 48.93 -46.45
CA ILE A 49 -52.32 48.54 -45.19
C ILE A 49 -53.64 47.83 -45.48
N ASP A 50 -53.74 46.56 -45.05
CA ASP A 50 -54.98 45.79 -45.13
C ASP A 50 -55.90 46.13 -43.94
N GLN A 51 -56.91 46.95 -44.19
CA GLN A 51 -57.88 47.38 -43.18
C GLN A 51 -58.91 46.29 -42.81
N SER A 52 -58.94 45.17 -43.54
CA SER A 52 -60.03 44.19 -43.47
C SER A 52 -59.68 42.87 -42.77
N LYS A 53 -58.38 42.51 -42.69
CA LYS A 53 -57.95 41.18 -42.19
C LYS A 53 -56.82 41.18 -41.16
N ASP A 54 -55.87 42.12 -41.21
CA ASP A 54 -54.69 42.10 -40.32
C ASP A 54 -54.10 43.50 -40.07
N LEU A 55 -54.94 44.38 -39.55
CA LEU A 55 -54.60 45.78 -39.28
C LEU A 55 -53.48 45.90 -38.24
N GLU A 56 -53.45 45.05 -37.22
CA GLU A 56 -52.48 45.11 -36.13
C GLU A 56 -51.06 44.77 -36.59
N ALA A 57 -50.88 43.67 -37.34
CA ALA A 57 -49.57 43.30 -37.88
C ALA A 57 -49.06 44.35 -38.89
N SER A 58 -49.96 44.94 -39.68
CA SER A 58 -49.64 46.02 -40.63
C SER A 58 -49.11 47.27 -39.91
N ILE A 59 -49.77 47.67 -38.82
CA ILE A 59 -49.36 48.83 -37.99
C ILE A 59 -48.02 48.55 -37.32
N LEU A 60 -47.85 47.37 -36.70
CA LEU A 60 -46.59 46.98 -36.06
C LEU A 60 -45.42 46.97 -37.07
N SER A 61 -45.65 46.45 -38.28
CA SER A 61 -44.66 46.49 -39.35
C SER A 61 -44.28 47.92 -39.74
N LEU A 62 -45.28 48.79 -39.96
CA LEU A 62 -45.06 50.19 -40.31
C LEU A 62 -44.29 50.93 -39.21
N LEU A 63 -44.62 50.71 -37.93
CA LEU A 63 -43.90 51.29 -36.80
C LEU A 63 -42.42 50.90 -36.79
N CYS A 64 -42.11 49.62 -37.01
CA CYS A 64 -40.73 49.13 -37.00
C CYS A 64 -39.93 49.64 -38.21
N ARG A 65 -40.54 49.70 -39.40
CA ARG A 65 -39.93 50.30 -40.59
C ARG A 65 -39.71 51.80 -40.44
N CYS A 66 -40.71 52.49 -39.90
CA CYS A 66 -40.63 53.92 -39.59
C CYS A 66 -39.49 54.20 -38.63
N LEU A 67 -39.44 53.51 -37.49
CA LEU A 67 -38.33 53.58 -36.54
C LEU A 67 -36.96 53.38 -37.19
N THR A 68 -36.84 52.36 -38.05
CA THR A 68 -35.58 52.05 -38.73
C THR A 68 -35.13 53.20 -39.62
N LYS A 69 -36.05 53.77 -40.41
CA LYS A 69 -35.76 54.89 -41.31
C LYS A 69 -35.50 56.19 -40.55
N THR A 70 -36.27 56.44 -39.49
CA THR A 70 -36.05 57.55 -38.54
C THR A 70 -34.65 57.49 -37.94
N LYS A 71 -34.18 56.32 -37.48
CA LYS A 71 -32.81 56.12 -36.97
C LYS A 71 -31.76 56.37 -38.05
N ALA A 72 -31.96 55.84 -39.26
CA ALA A 72 -31.03 56.03 -40.38
C ALA A 72 -30.85 57.51 -40.77
N MET A 73 -31.89 58.32 -40.58
CA MET A 73 -31.87 59.76 -40.83
C MET A 73 -31.41 60.60 -39.62
N GLY A 74 -31.08 59.98 -38.49
CA GLY A 74 -30.65 60.68 -37.27
C GLY A 74 -31.77 61.47 -36.59
N TYR A 75 -33.04 61.09 -36.81
CA TYR A 75 -34.18 61.72 -36.17
C TYR A 75 -34.52 61.09 -34.81
N THR A 76 -34.99 61.91 -33.87
CA THR A 76 -35.33 61.46 -32.50
C THR A 76 -36.81 61.21 -32.27
N ILE A 77 -37.69 61.71 -33.16
CA ILE A 77 -39.14 61.55 -33.05
C ILE A 77 -39.70 61.10 -34.39
N PHE A 78 -40.68 60.19 -34.36
CA PHE A 78 -41.48 59.84 -35.52
C PHE A 78 -42.95 59.69 -35.15
N GLY A 79 -43.83 59.81 -36.13
CA GLY A 79 -45.25 59.61 -35.92
C GLY A 79 -45.95 59.01 -37.13
N LEU A 80 -47.04 58.30 -36.86
CA LEU A 80 -47.91 57.75 -37.89
C LEU A 80 -49.11 58.67 -38.12
N THR A 81 -49.36 59.02 -39.37
CA THR A 81 -50.37 59.99 -39.82
C THR A 81 -51.20 59.42 -40.97
N ASN A 82 -52.37 60.01 -41.21
CA ASN A 82 -53.18 59.82 -42.41
C ASN A 82 -53.35 58.34 -42.85
N ARG A 83 -53.66 57.46 -41.91
CA ARG A 83 -53.90 56.03 -42.14
C ARG A 83 -52.79 55.27 -42.89
N GLY A 84 -51.52 55.63 -42.71
CA GLY A 84 -50.41 54.83 -43.25
C GLY A 84 -49.16 55.59 -43.65
N GLN A 85 -49.07 56.88 -43.30
CA GLN A 85 -47.88 57.68 -43.50
C GLN A 85 -47.04 57.70 -42.23
N CYS A 86 -45.73 57.67 -42.39
CA CYS A 86 -44.75 57.80 -41.32
C CYS A 86 -43.93 59.07 -41.57
N HIS A 87 -43.96 59.94 -40.58
CA HIS A 87 -43.23 61.20 -40.58
C HIS A 87 -42.21 61.22 -39.46
N ALA A 88 -41.07 61.87 -39.66
CA ALA A 88 -40.05 61.97 -38.61
C ALA A 88 -39.27 63.28 -38.63
N GLY A 89 -38.71 63.65 -37.48
CA GLY A 89 -37.92 64.86 -37.29
C GLY A 89 -37.35 65.01 -35.88
N ASN A 90 -36.62 66.11 -35.66
CA ASN A 90 -35.92 66.41 -34.39
C ASN A 90 -36.64 67.45 -33.50
N GLN A 91 -37.86 67.85 -33.84
CA GLN A 91 -38.48 69.05 -33.25
C GLN A 91 -39.38 68.72 -32.05
N GLU A 92 -38.75 68.33 -30.95
CA GLU A 92 -39.41 68.04 -29.65
C GLU A 92 -40.17 69.26 -29.09
N THR A 93 -39.64 70.47 -29.29
CA THR A 93 -40.27 71.74 -28.90
C THR A 93 -41.55 72.07 -29.67
N LYS A 94 -41.75 71.51 -30.88
CA LYS A 94 -43.00 71.67 -31.64
C LYS A 94 -44.08 70.68 -31.19
N LEU A 95 -43.69 69.49 -30.71
CA LEU A 95 -44.63 68.52 -30.12
C LEU A 95 -45.38 69.11 -28.91
N ASN A 96 -44.68 69.88 -28.07
CA ASN A 96 -45.28 70.58 -26.93
C ASN A 96 -46.33 71.62 -27.33
N LYS A 97 -46.25 72.21 -28.53
CA LYS A 97 -47.26 73.15 -29.06
C LYS A 97 -48.52 72.44 -29.55
N LEU A 98 -48.42 71.16 -29.87
CA LEU A 98 -49.53 70.32 -30.36
C LEU A 98 -50.31 69.66 -29.21
N ALA A 99 -49.79 69.70 -27.97
CA ALA A 99 -50.45 69.20 -26.77
C ALA A 99 -51.53 70.19 -26.28
N LYS A 100 -52.77 70.08 -26.76
CA LYS A 100 -53.91 70.87 -26.23
C LYS A 100 -54.55 70.14 -25.04
N ASP A 101 -54.83 70.85 -23.94
CA ASP A 101 -55.53 70.32 -22.74
C ASP A 101 -56.86 69.66 -23.14
N GLY A 102 -57.06 68.40 -22.75
CA GLY A 102 -58.17 67.54 -23.19
C GLY A 102 -59.57 68.00 -22.78
N ARG A 103 -59.69 69.10 -22.01
CA ARG A 103 -60.98 69.67 -21.58
C ARG A 103 -61.68 70.55 -22.63
N PHE A 104 -61.02 70.89 -23.74
CA PHE A 104 -61.56 71.82 -24.77
C PHE A 104 -61.62 71.22 -26.19
N ALA A 105 -61.56 69.90 -26.36
CA ALA A 105 -61.49 69.27 -27.68
C ALA A 105 -62.88 68.89 -28.27
N PRO A 106 -63.16 69.14 -29.57
CA PRO A 106 -64.42 68.79 -30.25
C PRO A 106 -64.66 67.25 -30.41
N PRO A 107 -65.83 66.77 -30.88
CA PRO A 107 -66.34 65.39 -30.69
C PRO A 107 -65.57 64.20 -31.32
N LEU A 108 -64.34 64.38 -31.80
CA LEU A 108 -63.45 63.32 -32.32
C LEU A 108 -62.05 63.37 -31.66
N ALA A 109 -62.00 63.78 -30.40
CA ALA A 109 -60.78 64.09 -29.65
C ALA A 109 -59.92 62.84 -29.36
N CYS A 110 -58.74 62.77 -29.99
CA CYS A 110 -57.72 61.74 -29.75
C CYS A 110 -57.09 61.89 -28.36
N SER A 111 -57.17 60.89 -27.44
CA SER A 111 -56.26 60.83 -26.27
C SER A 111 -56.27 59.54 -25.38
N ASN A 112 -55.12 58.93 -25.05
CA ASN A 112 -54.82 58.36 -23.69
C ASN A 112 -53.30 58.21 -23.25
N THR A 113 -53.04 57.96 -21.95
CA THR A 113 -51.96 58.51 -21.05
C THR A 113 -51.79 60.03 -21.02
N ASN A 114 -52.24 60.65 -22.09
CA ASN A 114 -53.40 61.52 -22.04
C ASN A 114 -54.56 61.00 -21.14
N LYS A 115 -55.59 61.78 -20.81
CA LYS A 115 -56.79 61.22 -20.17
C LYS A 115 -58.05 61.30 -21.06
N GLY A 116 -58.12 60.39 -22.06
CA GLY A 116 -59.31 59.94 -22.85
C GLY A 116 -59.55 60.64 -24.23
N LEU A 117 -60.04 60.04 -25.33
CA LEU A 117 -60.21 58.63 -25.72
C LEU A 117 -59.33 58.30 -26.95
N CYS A 118 -58.50 57.25 -26.87
CA CYS A 118 -57.98 56.50 -28.02
C CYS A 118 -58.72 55.15 -28.00
N ASN A 119 -59.55 54.84 -28.99
CA ASN A 119 -60.13 53.50 -29.06
C ASN A 119 -60.61 53.12 -30.48
N VAL A 120 -60.02 52.07 -31.07
CA VAL A 120 -60.74 51.23 -32.04
C VAL A 120 -60.70 49.80 -31.51
N LEU A 121 -61.47 49.63 -30.45
CA LEU A 121 -61.85 48.43 -29.72
C LEU A 121 -60.73 47.66 -29.02
N ASN A 122 -60.16 48.41 -28.08
CA ASN A 122 -59.43 48.03 -26.87
C ASN A 122 -58.00 47.55 -27.11
N GLU A 123 -57.20 48.55 -27.48
CA GLU A 123 -55.80 48.70 -27.11
C GLU A 123 -55.07 47.46 -26.60
N THR A 124 -54.21 46.93 -27.46
CA THR A 124 -52.84 46.66 -27.03
C THR A 124 -51.88 47.50 -27.86
N GLU A 125 -51.88 48.79 -27.53
CA GLU A 125 -50.68 49.62 -27.49
C GLU A 125 -50.14 50.33 -28.76
N ASN A 126 -50.87 50.56 -29.85
CA ASN A 126 -50.42 51.50 -30.91
C ASN A 126 -51.60 52.19 -31.60
N CYS A 127 -51.95 53.43 -31.21
CA CYS A 127 -52.99 54.15 -31.93
C CYS A 127 -52.52 54.47 -33.36
N PHE A 128 -53.34 54.11 -34.33
CA PHE A 128 -53.10 54.40 -35.74
C PHE A 128 -53.51 55.84 -36.05
N GLY A 129 -52.66 56.58 -36.78
CA GLY A 129 -52.97 57.95 -37.20
C GLY A 129 -54.23 57.99 -38.06
N LYS A 130 -55.29 58.62 -37.55
CA LYS A 130 -56.50 58.92 -38.35
C LYS A 130 -56.27 60.17 -39.19
N ASP A 131 -57.19 60.46 -40.09
CA ASP A 131 -57.18 61.70 -40.86
C ASP A 131 -57.08 62.88 -39.87
N MET A 132 -56.17 63.82 -40.16
CA MET A 132 -55.86 65.00 -39.33
C MET A 132 -55.24 64.71 -37.94
N HIS A 133 -54.87 63.47 -37.60
CA HIS A 133 -54.31 63.12 -36.30
C HIS A 133 -53.08 62.21 -36.41
N SER A 134 -52.12 62.41 -35.52
CA SER A 134 -50.82 61.74 -35.56
C SER A 134 -50.46 61.13 -34.22
N PHE A 135 -50.02 59.87 -34.19
CA PHE A 135 -49.47 59.27 -32.97
C PHE A 135 -47.95 59.28 -33.01
N TYR A 136 -47.32 59.92 -32.02
CA TYR A 136 -45.87 60.14 -31.99
C TYR A 136 -45.16 59.24 -30.99
N TYR A 137 -43.95 58.88 -31.38
CA TYR A 137 -43.02 58.02 -30.67
C TYR A 137 -41.64 58.68 -30.62
N GLN A 138 -40.98 58.61 -29.47
CA GLN A 138 -39.60 59.05 -29.29
C GLN A 138 -38.67 57.88 -29.47
N VAL A 139 -37.67 57.99 -30.33
CA VAL A 139 -36.59 57.00 -30.43
C VAL A 139 -35.76 57.06 -29.14
N MET A 140 -35.68 55.93 -28.42
CA MET A 140 -34.79 55.80 -27.27
C MET A 140 -33.36 55.67 -27.73
N LYS A 141 -32.46 56.40 -27.06
CA LYS A 141 -31.02 56.25 -27.26
C LYS A 141 -30.58 54.87 -26.78
N THR A 142 -29.80 54.18 -27.60
CA THR A 142 -29.14 52.92 -27.21
C THR A 142 -28.24 53.17 -26.00
N VAL A 143 -28.32 52.30 -25.00
CA VAL A 143 -27.38 52.31 -23.87
C VAL A 143 -26.55 51.05 -24.01
N ASP A 144 -25.27 51.22 -24.36
CA ASP A 144 -24.33 50.11 -24.40
C ASP A 144 -24.05 49.64 -22.98
N GLY A 145 -24.01 48.32 -22.79
CA GLY A 145 -23.73 47.74 -21.50
C GLY A 145 -22.28 48.01 -21.09
N GLN A 146 -22.08 48.25 -19.80
CA GLN A 146 -20.75 48.28 -19.21
C GLN A 146 -20.65 47.25 -18.09
N TRP A 147 -19.44 46.73 -17.95
CA TRP A 147 -19.12 45.76 -16.92
C TRP A 147 -19.28 46.38 -15.54
N GLY A 148 -20.03 45.71 -14.68
CA GLY A 148 -19.96 45.95 -13.25
C GLY A 148 -18.62 45.54 -12.68
N SER A 149 -18.40 45.91 -11.42
CA SER A 149 -17.22 45.49 -10.66
C SER A 149 -17.13 43.96 -10.60
N TRP A 150 -15.90 43.45 -10.66
CA TRP A 150 -15.65 42.05 -10.38
C TRP A 150 -16.07 41.69 -8.95
N SER A 151 -16.67 40.51 -8.79
CA SER A 151 -16.80 39.89 -7.49
C SER A 151 -15.42 39.63 -6.88
N LEU A 152 -15.39 39.37 -5.58
CA LEU A 152 -14.23 38.72 -4.98
C LEU A 152 -13.99 37.36 -5.64
N PHE A 153 -12.74 36.93 -5.67
CA PHE A 153 -12.43 35.56 -6.06
C PHE A 153 -13.03 34.58 -5.05
N THR A 154 -13.54 33.46 -5.54
CA THR A 154 -13.89 32.32 -4.71
C THR A 154 -12.66 31.77 -3.98
N LYS A 155 -12.89 30.89 -3.01
CA LYS A 155 -11.82 29.99 -2.54
C LYS A 155 -11.34 29.13 -3.71
N CYS A 156 -10.09 28.66 -3.63
CA CYS A 156 -9.56 27.73 -4.61
C CYS A 156 -10.39 26.43 -4.55
N ASN A 157 -10.62 25.82 -5.71
CA ASN A 157 -11.50 24.66 -5.89
C ASN A 157 -10.99 23.38 -5.19
N THR A 158 -9.70 23.31 -4.87
CA THR A 158 -9.09 22.25 -4.07
C THR A 158 -8.38 22.86 -2.86
N THR A 159 -7.98 22.01 -1.92
CA THR A 159 -7.24 22.41 -0.71
C THR A 159 -5.73 22.19 -0.84
N CYS A 160 -5.27 21.53 -1.91
CA CYS A 160 -3.87 21.21 -2.15
C CYS A 160 -3.58 21.08 -3.66
N GLY A 161 -2.29 21.16 -4.00
CA GLY A 161 -1.81 21.02 -5.38
C GLY A 161 -2.21 22.17 -6.29
N LYS A 162 -2.35 21.86 -7.58
CA LYS A 162 -2.79 22.82 -8.59
C LYS A 162 -4.28 23.08 -8.43
N ALA A 163 -4.64 24.31 -8.12
CA ALA A 163 -6.01 24.72 -7.88
C ALA A 163 -6.37 25.98 -8.66
N PHE A 164 -7.65 26.30 -8.75
CA PHE A 164 -8.14 27.48 -9.44
C PHE A 164 -9.18 28.19 -8.59
N LYS A 165 -9.16 29.52 -8.64
CA LYS A 165 -10.19 30.40 -8.08
C LYS A 165 -10.84 31.20 -9.20
N THR A 166 -12.12 31.49 -9.06
CA THR A 166 -12.91 32.19 -10.08
C THR A 166 -13.51 33.45 -9.52
N ARG A 167 -13.63 34.49 -10.35
CA ARG A 167 -14.48 35.65 -10.06
C ARG A 167 -15.37 35.93 -11.25
N GLN A 168 -16.49 36.59 -11.01
CA GLN A 168 -17.48 36.90 -12.03
C GLN A 168 -17.89 38.36 -11.97
N ARG A 169 -18.36 38.88 -13.10
CA ARG A 169 -18.95 40.22 -13.21
C ARG A 169 -20.16 40.17 -14.13
N SER A 170 -21.07 41.09 -13.91
CA SER A 170 -22.30 41.21 -14.69
C SER A 170 -22.23 42.42 -15.63
N CYS A 171 -22.92 42.33 -16.76
CA CYS A 171 -23.04 43.44 -17.72
C CYS A 171 -24.27 44.29 -17.35
N ASP A 172 -24.17 45.01 -16.23
CA ASP A 172 -25.30 45.68 -15.59
C ASP A 172 -25.01 47.09 -15.05
N GLN A 173 -23.82 47.66 -15.30
CA GLN A 173 -23.42 48.97 -14.78
C GLN A 173 -23.00 49.98 -15.88
N PRO A 174 -23.89 50.37 -16.82
CA PRO A 174 -25.32 50.06 -16.87
C PRO A 174 -25.63 48.79 -17.68
N LYS A 175 -26.85 48.26 -17.49
CA LYS A 175 -27.38 47.17 -18.33
C LYS A 175 -27.62 47.67 -19.76
N PRO A 176 -27.29 46.88 -20.80
CA PRO A 176 -27.65 47.24 -22.17
C PRO A 176 -29.15 47.47 -22.31
N LEU A 177 -29.54 48.61 -22.89
CA LEU A 177 -30.93 48.95 -23.15
C LEU A 177 -31.12 49.35 -24.61
N TYR A 178 -32.33 49.09 -25.11
CA TYR A 178 -32.79 49.56 -26.41
C TYR A 178 -31.90 49.13 -27.59
N GLY A 179 -31.39 47.89 -27.55
CA GLY A 179 -30.49 47.35 -28.58
C GLY A 179 -29.05 47.86 -28.49
N GLY A 180 -28.64 48.46 -27.37
CA GLY A 180 -27.24 48.76 -27.09
C GLY A 180 -26.39 47.50 -27.02
N LYS A 181 -25.08 47.67 -27.26
CA LYS A 181 -24.13 46.56 -27.36
C LYS A 181 -23.97 45.84 -26.02
N MET A 182 -23.85 44.52 -26.07
CA MET A 182 -23.43 43.72 -24.92
C MET A 182 -21.96 44.01 -24.57
N CYS A 183 -21.61 43.84 -23.31
CA CYS A 183 -20.24 44.04 -22.84
C CYS A 183 -19.26 43.10 -23.56
N GLN A 184 -18.15 43.66 -24.04
CA GLN A 184 -17.09 42.90 -24.73
C GLN A 184 -16.10 42.32 -23.72
N GLY A 185 -15.69 41.06 -23.93
CA GLY A 185 -14.75 40.34 -23.07
C GLY A 185 -15.41 39.31 -22.13
N PRO A 186 -14.63 38.66 -21.26
CA PRO A 186 -15.13 37.58 -20.42
C PRO A 186 -15.95 38.11 -19.23
N SER A 187 -17.03 37.40 -18.91
CA SER A 187 -17.82 37.57 -17.67
C SER A 187 -17.25 36.79 -16.48
N VAL A 188 -16.33 35.87 -16.74
CA VAL A 188 -15.68 35.00 -15.74
C VAL A 188 -14.17 35.05 -15.94
N GLU A 189 -13.44 35.22 -14.85
CA GLU A 189 -12.00 35.13 -14.83
C GLU A 189 -11.57 33.97 -13.93
N VAL A 190 -10.61 33.18 -14.44
CA VAL A 190 -10.02 32.05 -13.73
C VAL A 190 -8.57 32.38 -13.44
N GLN A 191 -8.17 32.26 -12.18
CA GLN A 191 -6.78 32.43 -11.76
C GLN A 191 -6.29 31.16 -11.07
N GLU A 192 -5.05 30.76 -11.38
CA GLU A 192 -4.38 29.65 -10.71
C GLU A 192 -4.02 30.02 -9.26
N CYS A 193 -4.21 29.06 -8.35
CA CYS A 193 -3.68 29.11 -7.00
C CYS A 193 -2.62 28.02 -6.85
N HIS A 194 -1.45 28.38 -6.31
CA HIS A 194 -0.45 27.41 -5.90
C HIS A 194 -0.69 27.05 -4.44
N LEU A 195 -1.29 25.87 -4.21
CA LEU A 195 -1.45 25.32 -2.88
C LEU A 195 -0.32 24.31 -2.61
N GLY A 196 0.01 24.11 -1.33
CA GLY A 196 1.01 23.12 -0.93
C GLY A 196 0.70 21.72 -1.49
N GLY A 197 1.70 20.84 -1.48
CA GLY A 197 1.55 19.49 -2.02
C GLY A 197 0.39 18.71 -1.37
N CYS A 198 -0.29 17.88 -2.15
CA CYS A 198 -1.41 17.09 -1.64
C CYS A 198 -0.96 15.99 -0.67
N PRO A 199 -1.74 15.73 0.40
CA PRO A 199 -1.48 14.61 1.30
C PRO A 199 -1.58 13.31 0.52
N ARG A 200 -0.57 12.46 0.68
CA ARG A 200 -0.57 11.10 0.14
C ARG A 200 -0.39 10.14 1.28
N ASP A 201 -1.35 9.26 1.46
CA ASP A 201 -1.30 8.23 2.49
C ASP A 201 -0.21 7.19 2.17
N GLY A 202 0.42 6.69 3.23
CA GLY A 202 1.46 5.66 3.12
C GLY A 202 0.87 4.29 2.84
N GLY A 203 1.51 3.54 1.96
CA GLY A 203 1.21 2.14 1.66
C GLY A 203 2.35 1.22 2.09
N TYR A 204 1.98 0.06 2.64
CA TYR A 204 2.97 -0.97 2.93
C TYR A 204 3.46 -1.63 1.64
N THR A 205 4.75 -1.97 1.59
CA THR A 205 5.28 -2.93 0.63
C THR A 205 4.62 -4.30 0.80
N SER A 206 4.76 -5.17 -0.19
CA SER A 206 4.56 -6.60 0.03
C SER A 206 5.42 -7.09 1.18
N TRP A 207 4.93 -8.10 1.90
CA TRP A 207 5.71 -8.77 2.94
C TRP A 207 6.98 -9.38 2.36
N SER A 208 8.07 -9.31 3.12
CA SER A 208 9.25 -10.13 2.86
C SER A 208 8.90 -11.62 2.95
N THR A 209 9.78 -12.47 2.42
CA THR A 209 9.76 -13.89 2.78
C THR A 209 10.00 -14.06 4.28
N PHE A 210 9.45 -15.14 4.86
CA PHE A 210 9.80 -15.50 6.23
C PHE A 210 11.29 -15.82 6.34
N SER A 211 11.90 -15.43 7.45
CA SER A 211 13.25 -15.85 7.83
C SER A 211 13.30 -17.35 8.10
N SER A 212 14.50 -17.92 8.14
CA SER A 212 14.68 -19.29 8.60
C SER A 212 14.21 -19.44 10.05
N CYS A 213 13.60 -20.58 10.38
CA CYS A 213 13.17 -20.86 11.73
C CYS A 213 14.34 -20.81 12.72
N THR A 214 14.15 -20.19 13.89
CA THR A 214 15.19 -20.07 14.92
C THR A 214 15.66 -21.43 15.46
N LEU A 215 14.79 -22.44 15.44
CA LEU A 215 15.07 -23.79 15.93
C LEU A 215 14.70 -24.83 14.87
N SER A 216 15.43 -25.95 14.82
CA SER A 216 15.18 -27.04 13.87
C SER A 216 14.17 -28.08 14.39
N CYS A 217 13.85 -28.04 15.68
CA CYS A 217 12.85 -28.85 16.37
C CYS A 217 12.51 -28.18 17.71
N GLY A 218 11.51 -28.69 18.42
CA GLY A 218 11.14 -28.23 19.77
C GLY A 218 10.40 -26.89 19.80
N GLY A 219 10.00 -26.37 18.64
CA GLY A 219 9.25 -25.12 18.49
C GLY A 219 10.14 -23.89 18.42
N GLY A 220 10.41 -23.40 17.20
CA GLY A 220 11.05 -22.12 16.91
C GLY A 220 10.08 -21.07 16.39
N VAL A 221 10.64 -19.91 16.02
CA VAL A 221 9.90 -18.78 15.45
C VAL A 221 10.56 -18.35 14.14
N GLN A 222 9.75 -18.01 13.15
CA GLN A 222 10.17 -17.32 11.94
C GLN A 222 9.45 -15.98 11.85
N SER A 223 10.09 -15.00 11.23
CA SER A 223 9.61 -13.63 11.14
C SER A 223 9.64 -13.11 9.71
N ARG A 224 8.73 -12.21 9.37
CA ARG A 224 8.76 -11.43 8.13
C ARG A 224 8.45 -9.97 8.41
N THR A 225 8.88 -9.08 7.53
CA THR A 225 8.71 -7.63 7.68
C THR A 225 8.19 -6.98 6.40
N ARG A 226 7.64 -5.78 6.53
CA ARG A 226 7.24 -4.90 5.43
C ARG A 226 7.50 -3.45 5.82
N SER A 227 7.72 -2.57 4.84
CA SER A 227 8.01 -1.16 5.09
C SER A 227 6.91 -0.25 4.53
N CYS A 228 6.68 0.91 5.16
CA CYS A 228 5.67 1.88 4.74
C CYS A 228 6.22 2.81 3.64
N THR A 229 6.56 2.24 2.49
CA THR A 229 7.29 2.94 1.42
C THR A 229 6.65 2.78 0.04
N GLN A 230 5.50 2.12 -0.08
CA GLN A 230 4.87 1.83 -1.37
C GLN A 230 3.39 2.25 -1.41
N PRO A 231 3.10 3.56 -1.52
CA PRO A 231 4.05 4.69 -1.55
C PRO A 231 4.41 5.21 -0.14
N PRO A 232 5.47 6.04 0.04
CA PRO A 232 5.73 6.66 1.32
C PRO A 232 4.73 7.80 1.59
N PRO A 233 4.32 8.05 2.86
CA PRO A 233 3.43 9.14 3.19
C PRO A 233 4.07 10.50 2.91
N LEU A 234 3.28 11.45 2.43
CA LEU A 234 3.77 12.79 2.05
C LEU A 234 2.76 13.88 2.42
N ASN A 235 3.23 15.11 2.66
CA ASN A 235 2.43 16.30 2.94
C ASN A 235 1.32 16.10 4.00
N GLY A 236 1.63 15.40 5.10
CA GLY A 236 0.67 15.14 6.17
C GLY A 236 -0.31 13.99 5.91
N GLY A 237 -0.10 13.19 4.86
CA GLY A 237 -0.85 11.94 4.64
C GLY A 237 -0.66 10.93 5.77
N LYS A 238 -1.64 10.04 5.93
CA LYS A 238 -1.68 9.05 7.01
C LYS A 238 -0.52 8.07 6.89
N LYS A 239 0.09 7.73 8.02
CA LYS A 239 1.05 6.62 8.09
C LYS A 239 0.32 5.29 7.90
N CYS A 240 1.06 4.26 7.46
CA CYS A 240 0.50 2.91 7.34
C CYS A 240 -0.05 2.42 8.68
N SER A 241 -1.20 1.75 8.63
CA SER A 241 -1.85 1.17 9.81
C SER A 241 -1.69 -0.35 9.84
N GLY A 242 -1.42 -0.90 11.03
CA GLY A 242 -1.17 -2.31 11.27
C GLY A 242 0.30 -2.62 11.57
N PRO A 243 0.64 -3.91 11.75
CA PRO A 243 2.00 -4.32 12.10
C PRO A 243 2.94 -4.23 10.90
N SER A 244 4.19 -3.80 11.15
CA SER A 244 5.31 -3.83 10.20
C SER A 244 6.11 -5.13 10.26
N SER A 245 5.87 -5.95 11.28
CA SER A 245 6.50 -7.26 11.48
C SER A 245 5.45 -8.31 11.85
N GLU A 246 5.70 -9.54 11.42
CA GLU A 246 4.85 -10.69 11.74
C GLU A 246 5.75 -11.85 12.14
N THR A 247 5.32 -12.61 13.14
CA THR A 247 6.01 -13.82 13.59
C THR A 247 5.06 -15.00 13.58
N LYS A 248 5.60 -16.19 13.29
CA LYS A 248 4.85 -17.45 13.31
C LYS A 248 5.71 -18.56 13.90
N ALA A 249 5.08 -19.45 14.67
CA ALA A 249 5.72 -20.66 15.13
C ALA A 249 6.11 -21.58 13.95
N CYS A 250 7.23 -22.26 14.09
CA CYS A 250 7.76 -23.22 13.13
C CYS A 250 8.49 -24.36 13.85
N ASN A 251 8.68 -25.47 13.15
CA ASN A 251 9.44 -26.62 13.67
C ASN A 251 8.98 -27.11 15.06
N THR A 252 7.66 -27.23 15.25
CA THR A 252 7.01 -27.63 16.51
C THR A 252 7.11 -29.13 16.82
N GLN A 253 7.64 -29.93 15.89
CA GLN A 253 7.95 -31.33 16.15
C GLN A 253 8.86 -31.46 17.38
N PRO A 254 8.64 -32.45 18.26
CA PRO A 254 9.55 -32.73 19.34
C PRO A 254 10.98 -32.90 18.82
N CYS A 255 11.95 -32.33 19.53
CA CYS A 255 13.34 -32.70 19.26
C CYS A 255 13.55 -34.19 19.53
N PRO A 256 14.49 -34.84 18.82
CA PRO A 256 14.92 -36.19 19.16
C PRO A 256 15.19 -36.27 20.68
N ALA A 257 14.57 -37.24 21.33
CA ALA A 257 14.49 -37.39 22.78
C ALA A 257 15.86 -37.29 23.49
N PRO A 258 15.89 -36.80 24.75
CA PRO A 258 17.11 -36.52 25.51
C PRO A 258 17.94 -37.80 25.69
N TRP A 259 19.25 -37.70 25.49
CA TRP A 259 20.27 -38.71 25.83
C TRP A 259 19.78 -39.89 26.69
N THR A 260 19.31 -40.95 26.04
CA THR A 260 18.88 -42.18 26.72
C THR A 260 20.08 -43.11 26.84
N CYS A 261 20.34 -43.60 28.05
CA CYS A 261 21.40 -44.56 28.33
C CYS A 261 20.80 -45.88 28.81
N GLN A 262 21.23 -46.98 28.21
CA GLN A 262 20.83 -48.33 28.60
C GLN A 262 22.00 -49.06 29.24
N GLN A 263 21.82 -49.55 30.46
CA GLN A 263 22.82 -50.37 31.13
C GLN A 263 22.84 -51.77 30.53
N LYS A 264 24.04 -52.30 30.30
CA LYS A 264 24.31 -53.65 29.82
C LYS A 264 25.35 -54.32 30.70
N THR A 265 25.30 -55.64 30.73
CA THR A 265 26.25 -56.47 31.46
C THR A 265 26.72 -57.62 30.57
N THR A 266 27.96 -58.04 30.70
CA THR A 266 28.38 -59.35 30.18
C THR A 266 27.86 -60.46 31.09
N GLN A 267 27.94 -61.71 30.62
CA GLN A 267 27.73 -62.87 31.48
C GLN A 267 28.81 -62.91 32.58
N TRP A 268 28.49 -63.58 33.68
CA TRP A 268 29.46 -63.91 34.72
C TRP A 268 30.46 -64.93 34.19
N ASP A 269 31.75 -64.68 34.38
CA ASP A 269 32.80 -65.67 34.15
C ASP A 269 33.72 -65.77 35.36
N VAL A 270 34.40 -66.91 35.49
CA VAL A 270 35.42 -67.12 36.53
C VAL A 270 36.52 -66.08 36.39
N ASP A 271 37.00 -65.59 37.53
CA ASP A 271 37.93 -64.46 37.54
C ASP A 271 39.38 -64.80 37.20
N GLY A 272 39.65 -66.08 36.93
CA GLY A 272 40.99 -66.59 36.64
C GLY A 272 41.97 -66.37 37.78
N ASN A 273 41.51 -66.21 39.03
CA ASN A 273 42.31 -65.80 40.17
C ASN A 273 43.09 -64.48 39.91
N GLY A 274 42.51 -63.59 39.10
CA GLY A 274 43.10 -62.31 38.75
C GLY A 274 43.98 -62.30 37.50
N ASP A 275 43.98 -63.38 36.72
CA ASP A 275 44.57 -63.42 35.39
C ASP A 275 43.76 -62.57 34.39
N ALA A 276 44.36 -61.47 33.92
CA ALA A 276 43.77 -60.54 32.98
C ALA A 276 43.44 -61.15 31.62
N ARG A 277 44.01 -62.31 31.26
CA ARG A 277 43.70 -62.98 29.98
C ARG A 277 42.23 -63.35 29.90
N TYR A 278 41.58 -63.70 31.01
CA TYR A 278 40.15 -64.04 31.05
C TYR A 278 39.24 -62.90 30.54
N PHE A 279 39.73 -61.65 30.50
CA PHE A 279 38.99 -60.53 29.91
C PHE A 279 38.70 -60.72 28.41
N ASP A 280 39.43 -61.60 27.72
CA ASP A 280 39.21 -61.90 26.30
C ASP A 280 37.89 -62.63 26.01
N ARG A 281 37.29 -63.28 27.02
CA ARG A 281 35.97 -63.93 26.95
C ARG A 281 34.81 -62.94 27.03
N HIS A 282 35.11 -61.67 27.32
CA HIS A 282 34.11 -60.61 27.44
C HIS A 282 34.07 -59.71 26.21
N GLN A 283 32.88 -59.53 25.65
CA GLN A 283 32.64 -58.64 24.52
C GLN A 283 31.57 -57.61 24.86
N LEU A 284 31.96 -56.34 24.84
CA LEU A 284 31.05 -55.22 25.03
C LEU A 284 30.58 -54.72 23.67
N THR A 285 29.27 -54.63 23.46
CA THR A 285 28.69 -54.17 22.19
C THR A 285 27.47 -53.26 22.43
N CYS A 286 27.57 -52.03 21.95
CA CYS A 286 26.47 -51.08 21.94
C CYS A 286 25.66 -51.16 20.63
N PRO A 287 24.33 -50.98 20.69
CA PRO A 287 23.50 -50.91 19.48
C PRO A 287 23.89 -49.75 18.57
N SER A 288 23.43 -49.80 17.31
CA SER A 288 23.60 -48.70 16.35
C SER A 288 23.17 -47.36 16.93
N ALA A 289 23.89 -46.29 16.59
CA ALA A 289 23.68 -44.93 17.08
C ALA A 289 23.81 -44.74 18.61
N THR A 290 24.45 -45.68 19.30
CA THR A 290 24.83 -45.55 20.71
C THR A 290 26.33 -45.83 20.92
N ALA A 291 26.89 -45.30 22.00
CA ALA A 291 28.30 -45.55 22.36
C ALA A 291 28.46 -45.79 23.87
N ILE A 292 29.57 -46.42 24.24
CA ILE A 292 29.92 -46.70 25.63
C ILE A 292 30.11 -45.36 26.36
N ASN A 293 29.41 -45.15 27.46
CA ASN A 293 29.55 -43.99 28.35
C ASN A 293 30.14 -44.38 29.71
N LEU A 294 29.80 -45.57 30.20
CA LEU A 294 30.30 -46.12 31.46
C LEU A 294 30.96 -47.47 31.22
N LEU A 295 32.06 -47.74 31.92
CA LEU A 295 32.73 -49.03 31.98
C LEU A 295 33.25 -49.29 33.40
N ARG A 296 32.85 -50.40 34.01
CA ARG A 296 33.40 -50.90 35.28
C ARG A 296 33.36 -52.43 35.34
N LEU A 297 34.14 -53.00 36.23
CA LEU A 297 34.07 -54.41 36.60
C LEU A 297 33.20 -54.58 37.85
N GLU A 298 32.46 -55.69 37.93
CA GLU A 298 31.64 -56.05 39.08
C GLU A 298 31.94 -57.49 39.48
N ARG A 299 32.01 -57.74 40.79
CA ARG A 299 32.27 -59.05 41.40
C ARG A 299 30.98 -59.69 41.88
N ASP A 300 30.92 -61.01 41.83
CA ASP A 300 29.79 -61.74 42.41
C ASP A 300 29.93 -61.80 43.94
N SER A 301 28.90 -62.30 44.63
CA SER A 301 28.90 -62.39 46.10
C SER A 301 30.01 -63.30 46.64
N THR A 302 30.50 -64.25 45.85
CA THR A 302 31.57 -65.18 46.24
C THR A 302 32.97 -64.63 45.98
N LEU A 303 33.09 -63.49 45.28
CA LEU A 303 34.35 -62.94 44.81
C LEU A 303 35.18 -63.98 44.02
N THR A 304 34.54 -64.81 43.20
CA THR A 304 35.24 -65.76 42.31
C THR A 304 34.90 -65.56 40.84
N LYS A 305 33.89 -64.72 40.57
CA LYS A 305 33.46 -64.37 39.22
C LYS A 305 33.44 -62.87 39.05
N TYR A 306 33.63 -62.44 37.80
CA TYR A 306 33.38 -61.06 37.42
C TYR A 306 32.52 -60.95 36.17
N ARG A 307 31.99 -59.75 35.97
CA ARG A 307 31.39 -59.32 34.71
C ARG A 307 31.70 -57.84 34.46
N PHE A 308 31.64 -57.43 33.20
CA PHE A 308 31.68 -56.01 32.85
C PHE A 308 30.28 -55.41 32.90
N VAL A 309 30.17 -54.26 33.55
CA VAL A 309 28.98 -53.40 33.55
C VAL A 309 29.28 -52.15 32.73
N TYR A 310 28.45 -51.87 31.73
CA TYR A 310 28.63 -50.72 30.85
C TYR A 310 27.30 -50.05 30.50
N LYS A 311 27.34 -48.77 30.11
CA LYS A 311 26.16 -48.04 29.62
C LYS A 311 26.34 -47.67 28.16
N CYS A 312 25.32 -47.95 27.34
CA CYS A 312 25.25 -47.49 25.95
C CYS A 312 24.32 -46.28 25.88
N CYS A 313 24.86 -45.11 25.55
CA CYS A 313 24.10 -43.87 25.47
C CYS A 313 23.89 -43.43 24.03
N SER A 314 22.72 -42.87 23.74
CA SER A 314 22.37 -42.31 22.43
C SER A 314 23.28 -41.15 22.05
N ILE A 315 23.89 -41.21 20.87
CA ILE A 315 24.83 -40.19 20.36
C ILE A 315 24.26 -39.38 19.19
N GLY A 316 22.98 -39.61 18.85
CA GLY A 316 22.24 -38.99 17.75
C GLY A 316 22.09 -39.94 16.55
N ALA A 317 20.90 -39.99 15.95
CA ALA A 317 20.56 -40.98 14.90
C ALA A 317 21.48 -40.93 13.67
N THR A 318 22.09 -39.77 13.37
CA THR A 318 23.02 -39.57 12.24
C THR A 318 24.50 -39.54 12.66
N ALA A 319 24.80 -39.78 13.94
CA ALA A 319 26.15 -39.68 14.48
C ALA A 319 27.00 -40.94 14.33
N CYS A 320 26.42 -42.06 13.91
CA CYS A 320 27.14 -43.30 13.66
C CYS A 320 26.80 -43.86 12.29
N ASN A 321 27.36 -43.27 11.24
CA ASN A 321 27.07 -43.69 9.87
C ASN A 321 27.93 -44.90 9.44
N SER A 322 29.07 -45.10 10.09
CA SER A 322 29.94 -46.26 9.90
C SER A 322 30.69 -46.59 11.19
N THR A 323 31.06 -47.85 11.34
CA THR A 323 31.98 -48.31 12.40
C THR A 323 33.30 -48.71 11.76
N LYS A 324 34.41 -48.27 12.37
CA LYS A 324 35.76 -48.67 11.98
C LYS A 324 36.32 -49.64 13.01
N LEU A 325 36.63 -50.85 12.58
CA LEU A 325 37.31 -51.85 13.39
C LEU A 325 38.79 -51.47 13.56
N THR A 326 39.24 -51.36 14.80
CA THR A 326 40.60 -51.03 15.18
C THR A 326 41.17 -52.13 16.07
N ARG A 327 42.46 -52.42 15.87
CA ARG A 327 43.24 -53.34 16.70
C ARG A 327 44.53 -52.63 17.08
N ASN A 328 44.85 -52.60 18.36
CA ASN A 328 46.17 -52.16 18.76
C ASN A 328 47.19 -53.31 18.59
N SER A 329 48.47 -52.97 18.67
CA SER A 329 49.56 -53.96 18.53
C SER A 329 49.54 -54.95 19.69
N PHE A 330 49.89 -56.20 19.42
CA PHE A 330 50.10 -57.18 20.48
C PHE A 330 51.24 -56.73 21.39
N SER A 331 51.00 -56.73 22.71
CA SER A 331 52.03 -56.55 23.74
C SER A 331 52.06 -57.78 24.64
N TYR A 332 53.23 -58.06 25.19
CA TYR A 332 53.41 -59.07 26.24
C TYR A 332 52.48 -58.76 27.42
N ASP A 333 51.76 -59.78 27.89
CA ASP A 333 50.82 -59.69 29.01
C ASP A 333 51.44 -60.06 30.37
N GLY A 334 52.70 -60.48 30.36
CA GLY A 334 53.41 -60.94 31.55
C GLY A 334 52.64 -61.97 32.34
N THR A 335 52.29 -63.04 31.64
CA THR A 335 51.59 -64.22 32.16
C THR A 335 50.21 -63.87 32.74
N GLY A 336 49.56 -62.86 32.15
CA GLY A 336 48.23 -62.42 32.57
C GLY A 336 48.18 -61.41 33.71
N SER A 337 49.30 -60.82 34.13
CA SER A 337 49.24 -59.75 35.13
C SER A 337 48.63 -58.46 34.54
N ALA A 338 47.64 -57.89 35.23
CA ALA A 338 47.00 -56.65 34.83
C ALA A 338 47.99 -55.45 34.76
N ARG A 339 49.18 -55.57 35.36
CA ARG A 339 50.24 -54.56 35.25
C ARG A 339 50.71 -54.30 33.83
N TYR A 340 50.49 -55.25 32.91
CA TYR A 340 50.87 -55.12 31.51
C TYR A 340 49.75 -54.54 30.63
N LEU A 341 48.53 -54.38 31.18
CA LEU A 341 47.43 -53.68 30.51
C LEU A 341 47.72 -52.18 30.35
N ASP A 342 48.64 -51.61 31.12
CA ASP A 342 49.07 -50.20 30.97
C ASP A 342 49.85 -49.93 29.68
N ARG A 343 50.37 -50.97 29.03
CA ARG A 343 51.01 -50.92 27.70
C ARG A 343 49.99 -50.86 26.57
N GLN A 344 48.71 -51.10 26.88
CA GLN A 344 47.62 -51.11 25.94
C GLN A 344 46.89 -49.77 25.95
N TYR A 345 46.51 -49.29 24.76
CA TYR A 345 45.75 -48.07 24.60
C TYR A 345 44.57 -48.25 23.65
N VAL A 346 43.40 -47.80 24.07
CA VAL A 346 42.19 -47.72 23.24
C VAL A 346 41.93 -46.26 22.91
N GLU A 347 41.95 -45.93 21.62
CA GLU A 347 41.74 -44.57 21.15
C GLU A 347 40.95 -44.55 19.84
N CYS A 348 39.80 -43.92 19.88
CA CYS A 348 39.00 -43.61 18.70
C CYS A 348 39.23 -42.18 18.20
N ASN A 349 40.34 -41.53 18.58
CA ASN A 349 40.59 -40.10 18.38
C ASN A 349 39.41 -39.27 18.92
N LYS A 350 38.74 -38.50 18.07
CA LYS A 350 37.50 -37.78 18.41
C LYS A 350 36.22 -38.62 18.19
N HIS A 351 36.31 -39.89 17.76
CA HIS A 351 35.18 -40.80 17.55
C HIS A 351 34.84 -41.61 18.79
N LEU A 352 33.68 -42.26 18.81
CA LEU A 352 33.15 -42.87 20.04
C LEU A 352 33.31 -44.40 20.03
N ILE A 353 33.60 -45.00 21.17
CA ILE A 353 33.77 -46.45 21.30
C ILE A 353 32.38 -47.11 21.30
N SER A 354 32.12 -47.96 20.31
CA SER A 354 30.83 -48.67 20.15
C SER A 354 30.91 -50.13 20.57
N SER A 355 32.10 -50.73 20.54
CA SER A 355 32.35 -52.08 21.07
C SER A 355 33.80 -52.21 21.47
N LEU A 356 34.07 -53.14 22.38
CA LEU A 356 35.37 -53.38 22.97
C LEU A 356 35.47 -54.84 23.42
N ARG A 357 36.58 -55.50 23.10
CA ARG A 357 36.98 -56.78 23.69
C ARG A 357 38.50 -56.88 23.75
N LEU A 358 39.00 -57.71 24.66
CA LEU A 358 40.40 -58.14 24.65
C LEU A 358 40.55 -59.36 23.74
N GLU A 359 41.74 -59.55 23.17
CA GLU A 359 42.09 -60.74 22.39
C GLU A 359 43.47 -61.23 22.83
N THR A 360 43.56 -62.51 23.16
CA THR A 360 44.81 -63.22 23.46
C THR A 360 45.34 -63.91 22.20
N ASN A 361 46.67 -63.98 22.05
CA ASN A 361 47.30 -64.70 20.94
C ASN A 361 47.58 -66.15 21.32
N LEU A 362 46.71 -67.07 20.92
CA LEU A 362 46.84 -68.51 21.19
C LEU A 362 47.71 -69.28 20.19
N LEU A 363 48.25 -68.63 19.14
CA LEU A 363 48.94 -69.31 18.03
C LEU A 363 50.45 -69.47 18.21
N ASN A 364 51.05 -68.81 19.21
CA ASN A 364 52.42 -69.05 19.62
C ASN A 364 52.39 -69.86 20.92
N PHE A 365 53.20 -70.92 21.04
CA PHE A 365 53.31 -71.83 22.20
C PHE A 365 53.51 -71.18 23.59
N GLN A 366 53.57 -69.84 23.69
CA GLN A 366 53.62 -69.08 24.94
C GLN A 366 52.28 -68.41 25.33
N GLY A 367 51.33 -68.11 24.43
CA GLY A 367 50.03 -67.54 24.83
C GLY A 367 50.06 -66.16 25.54
N ASP A 368 51.23 -65.53 25.67
CA ASP A 368 51.48 -64.41 26.59
C ASP A 368 51.37 -63.02 25.93
N LYS A 369 50.52 -62.86 24.91
CA LYS A 369 50.32 -61.56 24.26
C LYS A 369 48.84 -61.21 24.16
N ILE A 370 48.53 -59.98 24.51
CA ILE A 370 47.18 -59.42 24.47
C ILE A 370 47.10 -58.18 23.59
N ARG A 371 45.90 -57.88 23.10
CA ARG A 371 45.55 -56.64 22.41
C ARG A 371 44.07 -56.30 22.63
N TYR A 372 43.70 -55.03 22.52
CA TYR A 372 42.31 -54.62 22.40
C TYR A 372 41.85 -54.61 20.94
N VAL A 373 40.64 -55.12 20.75
CA VAL A 373 39.88 -55.03 19.49
C VAL A 373 38.61 -54.23 19.77
N TYR A 374 38.42 -53.13 19.05
CA TYR A 374 37.32 -52.21 19.31
C TYR A 374 36.80 -51.57 18.02
N ASN A 375 35.52 -51.18 18.02
CA ASN A 375 34.94 -50.43 16.92
C ASN A 375 34.74 -48.96 17.29
N CYS A 376 35.28 -48.08 16.45
CA CYS A 376 35.08 -46.65 16.55
C CYS A 376 33.91 -46.22 15.68
N CYS A 377 32.88 -45.67 16.30
CA CYS A 377 31.74 -45.07 15.66
C CYS A 377 32.11 -43.73 15.02
N GLN A 378 32.16 -43.71 13.69
CA GLN A 378 32.53 -42.53 12.91
C GLN A 378 31.32 -41.59 12.75
N ALA A 379 31.57 -40.29 12.94
CA ALA A 379 30.64 -39.21 12.55
C ALA A 379 31.44 -38.13 11.84
N PRO A 380 31.54 -38.18 10.50
CA PRO A 380 32.40 -37.27 9.73
C PRO A 380 31.87 -35.82 9.64
N ASN A 381 30.63 -35.54 10.06
CA ASN A 381 29.94 -34.27 9.81
C ASN A 381 29.51 -33.47 11.06
N GLN A 382 30.13 -33.69 12.23
CA GLN A 382 29.73 -33.06 13.50
C GLN A 382 30.87 -32.29 14.16
N HIS A 383 30.54 -31.18 14.83
CA HIS A 383 31.46 -30.49 15.73
C HIS A 383 31.62 -31.33 17.00
N ARG A 384 32.84 -31.42 17.54
CA ARG A 384 33.14 -32.32 18.66
C ARG A 384 33.83 -31.58 19.78
N THR A 385 33.19 -31.60 20.94
CA THR A 385 33.75 -31.10 22.20
C THR A 385 34.15 -32.31 23.03
N CYS A 386 35.38 -32.34 23.51
CA CYS A 386 35.92 -33.45 24.29
C CYS A 386 36.59 -32.92 25.55
N TYR A 387 36.57 -33.74 26.60
CA TYR A 387 37.35 -33.51 27.82
C TYR A 387 38.06 -34.80 28.23
N SER A 388 39.14 -34.67 28.99
CA SER A 388 39.85 -35.81 29.56
C SER A 388 39.69 -35.80 31.08
N ALA A 389 39.65 -36.99 31.67
CA ALA A 389 39.54 -37.20 33.11
C ALA A 389 40.39 -38.39 33.55
N MET A 390 40.60 -38.50 34.85
CA MET A 390 41.27 -39.64 35.48
C MET A 390 40.46 -40.15 36.66
N THR A 391 40.44 -41.47 36.85
CA THR A 391 39.91 -42.05 38.09
C THR A 391 40.90 -41.85 39.23
N LYS A 392 40.44 -42.01 40.48
CA LYS A 392 41.34 -41.97 41.63
C LYS A 392 42.32 -43.14 41.56
N PHE A 393 43.55 -42.89 42.02
CA PHE A 393 44.51 -43.97 42.22
C PHE A 393 43.98 -44.97 43.25
N SER A 394 44.06 -46.25 42.94
CA SER A 394 43.82 -47.35 43.87
C SER A 394 45.00 -48.29 43.87
N ASP A 395 45.21 -49.01 44.97
CA ASP A 395 46.17 -50.12 45.03
C ASP A 395 45.96 -51.10 43.86
N ASP A 396 47.06 -51.54 43.27
CA ASP A 396 47.09 -52.44 42.12
C ASP A 396 47.00 -53.93 42.49
N GLY A 397 46.96 -54.22 43.79
CA GLY A 397 46.78 -55.58 44.30
C GLY A 397 47.89 -56.52 43.82
N GLY A 398 49.12 -56.02 43.68
CA GLY A 398 50.25 -56.80 43.20
C GLY A 398 50.23 -57.07 41.70
N GLY A 399 49.34 -56.43 40.94
CA GLY A 399 49.17 -56.67 39.52
C GLY A 399 48.03 -57.63 39.17
N SER A 400 47.14 -57.90 40.12
CA SER A 400 45.99 -58.79 39.93
C SER A 400 44.80 -58.03 39.32
N ALA A 401 44.19 -58.60 38.28
CA ALA A 401 43.10 -57.97 37.55
C ALA A 401 41.81 -57.81 38.37
N ILE A 402 41.67 -58.56 39.47
CA ILE A 402 40.48 -58.50 40.33
C ILE A 402 40.28 -57.11 40.94
N TYR A 403 41.37 -56.38 41.20
CA TYR A 403 41.37 -55.05 41.82
C TYR A 403 40.89 -53.93 40.88
N LEU A 404 40.67 -54.24 39.60
CA LEU A 404 40.09 -53.31 38.64
C LEU A 404 38.59 -53.04 38.90
N ASP A 405 37.94 -53.82 39.77
CA ASP A 405 36.58 -53.55 40.27
C ASP A 405 36.45 -52.23 41.05
N ARG A 406 37.56 -51.76 41.64
CA ARG A 406 37.66 -50.47 42.36
C ARG A 406 37.62 -49.27 41.42
N GLN A 407 37.69 -49.51 40.11
CA GLN A 407 37.79 -48.48 39.10
C GLN A 407 36.49 -48.34 38.30
N LYS A 408 36.09 -47.09 38.04
CA LYS A 408 34.87 -46.76 37.30
C LYS A 408 35.13 -45.61 36.33
N ILE A 409 35.03 -45.89 35.03
CA ILE A 409 34.98 -44.87 33.99
C ILE A 409 33.51 -44.50 33.78
N GLU A 410 33.16 -43.22 33.91
CA GLU A 410 31.84 -42.71 33.56
C GLU A 410 31.97 -41.31 32.97
N CYS A 411 31.49 -41.14 31.74
CA CYS A 411 31.43 -39.84 31.10
C CYS A 411 30.22 -39.04 31.61
N ASN A 412 30.36 -37.71 31.65
CA ASN A 412 29.31 -36.76 31.98
C ASN A 412 28.10 -36.95 31.06
N ARG A 413 26.94 -36.47 31.51
CA ARG A 413 25.73 -36.44 30.70
C ARG A 413 26.06 -35.80 29.36
N GLU A 414 25.61 -36.44 28.29
CA GLU A 414 25.85 -36.02 26.92
C GLU A 414 27.23 -36.29 26.32
N PHE A 415 28.08 -37.03 27.01
CA PHE A 415 29.37 -37.48 26.48
C PHE A 415 29.44 -39.00 26.46
N SER A 416 30.23 -39.53 25.52
CA SER A 416 30.56 -40.95 25.45
C SER A 416 32.06 -41.15 25.34
N LEU A 417 32.51 -42.33 25.74
CA LEU A 417 33.90 -42.71 25.82
C LEU A 417 34.52 -42.74 24.42
N SER A 418 35.66 -42.06 24.30
CA SER A 418 36.42 -41.88 23.06
C SER A 418 37.78 -42.58 23.15
N ALA A 419 38.39 -42.56 24.34
CA ALA A 419 39.67 -43.20 24.59
C ALA A 419 39.81 -43.57 26.07
N PHE A 420 40.59 -44.60 26.38
CA PHE A 420 41.05 -44.88 27.74
C PHE A 420 42.34 -45.72 27.75
N ARG A 421 43.11 -45.57 28.83
CA ARG A 421 44.28 -46.41 29.17
C ARG A 421 44.45 -46.51 30.68
N LEU A 422 45.06 -47.60 31.12
CA LEU A 422 45.56 -47.73 32.48
C LEU A 422 46.86 -46.91 32.61
N VAL A 423 47.05 -46.25 33.74
CA VAL A 423 48.26 -45.53 34.09
C VAL A 423 48.68 -45.87 35.51
N ARG A 424 49.99 -45.95 35.72
CA ARG A 424 50.58 -46.25 37.04
C ARG A 424 51.10 -44.98 37.68
N ASP A 425 51.03 -44.95 39.00
CA ASP A 425 51.75 -43.94 39.78
C ASP A 425 53.26 -44.18 39.64
N THR A 426 53.97 -43.16 39.13
CA THR A 426 55.41 -43.22 38.87
C THR A 426 56.24 -43.27 40.14
N ASN A 427 55.69 -42.84 41.29
CA ASN A 427 56.41 -42.80 42.54
C ASN A 427 56.38 -44.15 43.27
N THR A 428 55.20 -44.77 43.34
CA THR A 428 55.00 -46.01 44.10
C THR A 428 55.02 -47.26 43.24
N MET A 429 54.70 -47.16 41.94
CA MET A 429 54.51 -48.27 41.00
C MET A 429 53.51 -49.35 41.45
N LYS A 430 52.75 -49.09 42.53
CA LYS A 430 51.79 -49.99 43.20
C LYS A 430 50.35 -49.47 43.15
N HIS A 431 50.12 -48.34 42.50
CA HIS A 431 48.78 -47.76 42.36
C HIS A 431 48.45 -47.50 40.91
N TRP A 432 47.21 -47.78 40.53
CA TRP A 432 46.69 -47.60 39.17
C TRP A 432 45.53 -46.62 39.12
N SER A 433 45.38 -46.00 37.96
CA SER A 433 44.25 -45.14 37.58
C SER A 433 43.93 -45.36 36.11
N TYR A 434 42.68 -45.09 35.70
CA TYR A 434 42.33 -44.95 34.29
C TYR A 434 42.39 -43.49 33.88
N LYS A 435 43.13 -43.21 32.83
CA LYS A 435 43.04 -41.95 32.07
C LYS A 435 42.12 -42.17 30.88
N TYR A 436 41.08 -41.34 30.75
CA TYR A 436 40.08 -41.49 29.71
C TYR A 436 39.60 -40.16 29.12
N THR A 437 39.08 -40.21 27.89
CA THR A 437 38.57 -39.07 27.14
C THR A 437 37.12 -39.30 26.76
N CYS A 438 36.30 -38.30 27.01
CA CYS A 438 34.87 -38.31 26.73
C CYS A 438 34.55 -37.22 25.70
N CYS A 439 33.78 -37.57 24.67
CA CYS A 439 33.42 -36.64 23.59
C CYS A 439 31.90 -36.55 23.39
N LYS A 440 31.43 -35.37 23.03
CA LYS A 440 30.05 -35.07 22.62
C LYS A 440 30.01 -34.70 21.15
N THR A 441 28.98 -35.19 20.46
CA THR A 441 28.64 -34.88 19.08
C THR A 441 27.63 -33.74 18.99
N THR A 442 27.97 -32.67 18.27
CA THR A 442 27.07 -31.52 18.05
C THR A 442 26.81 -31.31 16.55
N PRO A 443 25.55 -31.18 16.10
CA PRO A 443 25.25 -30.81 14.71
C PRO A 443 25.90 -29.47 14.32
N LYS A 444 26.57 -29.42 13.16
CA LYS A 444 27.23 -28.18 12.66
C LYS A 444 26.26 -27.00 12.48
N SER A 445 24.96 -27.24 12.27
CA SER A 445 23.94 -26.20 12.13
C SER A 445 23.69 -25.36 13.40
N LEU A 446 24.17 -25.83 14.57
CA LEU A 446 24.07 -25.12 15.86
C LEU A 446 25.33 -24.31 16.19
N VAL A 447 26.38 -24.41 15.38
CA VAL A 447 27.60 -23.60 15.51
C VAL A 447 27.49 -22.41 14.56
N LYS A 448 26.50 -21.54 14.78
CA LYS A 448 26.54 -20.18 14.22
C LYS A 448 27.19 -19.28 15.26
N THR A 449 28.40 -18.85 14.89
CA THR A 449 29.21 -17.83 15.53
C THR A 449 28.34 -16.64 15.93
N VAL A 450 28.32 -16.33 17.23
CA VAL A 450 28.05 -14.99 17.72
C VAL A 450 29.17 -14.13 17.13
N VAL A 451 28.84 -13.34 16.11
CA VAL A 451 29.70 -12.28 15.58
C VAL A 451 29.31 -11.00 16.27
#